data_AF-A0A921FA82-F1
#
_entry.id   AF-A0A921FA82-F1
#
_cell.length_a   1.000
_cell.length_b   1.000
_cell.length_c   1.000
_cell.angle_alpha   90.00
_cell.angle_beta   90.00
_cell.angle_gamma   90.00
#
_symmetry.space_group_name_H-M   'P 1'
#
loop_
_entity.id
_entity.type
_entity.pdbx_description
1 polymer ?
#
loop_
_entity_poly.entity_id
_entity_poly.type
_entity_poly.pdbx_seq_one_letter_code
_entity_poly.pdbx_strand_id
1 'polypeptide(L)' 'MKINFDSATFQSLLQRANAEGKSIPKLVNELLTTVLTKEETNDKTEINTRS' A
#
# COMPACT_ATOMS: atom_id res chain seq x y z
N MET A 1 3.32 -9.91 -9.98
CA MET A 1 3.96 -8.72 -10.61
C MET A 1 5.46 -8.77 -10.32
N LYS A 2 6.33 -8.43 -11.28
CA LYS A 2 7.78 -8.27 -11.04
C LYS A 2 8.12 -6.79 -11.14
N ILE A 3 8.30 -6.13 -9.99
CA ILE A 3 8.75 -4.74 -9.91
C ILE A 3 10.24 -4.76 -9.56
N ASN A 4 11.06 -4.05 -10.32
CA ASN A 4 12.45 -3.81 -9.98
C ASN A 4 12.52 -2.43 -9.33
N PHE A 5 12.91 -2.37 -8.05
CA PHE A 5 13.16 -1.13 -7.34
C PHE A 5 14.65 -0.78 -7.43
N ASP A 6 14.99 0.51 -7.43
CA ASP A 6 16.36 0.93 -7.14
C ASP A 6 16.75 0.58 -5.70
N SER A 7 18.06 0.65 -5.39
CA SER A 7 18.56 0.24 -4.07
C SER A 7 18.06 1.13 -2.93
N ALA A 8 17.78 2.42 -3.15
CA ALA A 8 17.31 3.31 -2.10
C ALA A 8 15.85 3.00 -1.76
N THR A 9 15.01 2.92 -2.80
CA THR A 9 13.60 2.53 -2.70
C THR A 9 13.44 1.16 -2.05
N PHE A 10 14.27 0.17 -2.43
CA PHE A 10 14.25 -1.15 -1.79
C PHE A 10 14.60 -1.09 -0.29
N GLN A 11 15.59 -0.32 0.11
CA GLN A 11 15.96 -0.18 1.53
C GLN A 11 14.87 0.53 2.34
N SER A 12 14.22 1.57 1.81
CA SER A 12 13.07 2.21 2.45
C SER A 12 11.89 1.25 2.60
N LEU A 13 11.61 0.43 1.58
CA LEU A 13 10.58 -0.61 1.65
C LEU A 13 10.93 -1.70 2.68
N LEU A 14 12.19 -2.14 2.75
CA LEU A 14 12.67 -3.12 3.73
C LEU A 14 12.54 -2.61 5.17
N GLN A 15 13.03 -1.39 5.44
CA GLN A 15 12.93 -0.76 6.75
C GLN A 15 11.48 -0.64 7.22
N ARG A 16 10.59 -0.17 6.33
CA ARG A 16 9.17 -0.03 6.62
C ARG A 16 8.47 -1.38 6.80
N ALA A 17 8.76 -2.37 5.95
CA ALA A 17 8.21 -3.71 6.06
C ALA A 17 8.59 -4.38 7.39
N ASN A 18 9.85 -4.23 7.82
CA ASN A 18 10.32 -4.70 9.13
C ASN A 18 9.61 -4.00 10.28
N ALA A 19 9.45 -2.67 10.22
CA ALA A 19 8.73 -1.89 11.25
C ALA A 19 7.24 -2.25 11.36
N GLU A 20 6.60 -2.60 10.23
CA GLU A 20 5.20 -3.03 10.19
C GLU A 20 5.01 -4.55 10.40
N GLY A 21 6.08 -5.34 10.56
CA GLY A 21 6.01 -6.81 10.68
C GLY A 21 5.47 -7.52 9.42
N LYS A 22 5.68 -6.93 8.24
CA LYS A 22 5.17 -7.40 6.94
C LYS A 22 6.29 -7.85 6.02
N SER A 23 5.97 -8.65 5.00
CA SER A 23 6.87 -8.89 3.89
C SER A 23 6.82 -7.72 2.89
N ILE A 24 7.94 -7.42 2.21
CA ILE A 24 8.01 -6.35 1.20
C ILE A 24 6.90 -6.51 0.13
N PRO A 25 6.63 -7.70 -0.46
CA PRO A 25 5.55 -7.84 -1.43
C PRO A 25 4.16 -7.51 -0.88
N LYS A 26 3.89 -7.81 0.41
CA LYS A 26 2.63 -7.46 1.06
C LYS A 26 2.50 -5.94 1.22
N LEU A 27 3.54 -5.27 1.74
CA LEU A 27 3.58 -3.82 1.86
C LEU A 27 3.38 -3.12 0.51
N VAL A 28 4.09 -3.57 -0.54
CA VAL A 28 3.95 -3.03 -1.90
C VAL A 28 2.54 -3.22 -2.45
N ASN A 29 1.92 -4.39 -2.22
CA ASN A 29 0.54 -4.63 -2.66
C ASN A 29 -0.46 -3.72 -1.91
N GLU A 30 -0.31 -3.54 -0.60
CA GLU A 30 -1.14 -2.63 0.20
C GLU A 30 -0.99 -1.17 -0.25
N LEU A 31 0.23 -0.73 -0.57
CA LEU A 31 0.49 0.62 -1.09
C LEU A 31 -0.15 0.84 -2.47
N LEU A 32 0.05 -0.09 -3.41
CA LEU A 32 -0.56 -0.02 -4.74
C LEU A 32 -2.09 -0.05 -4.65
N THR A 33 -2.65 -0.96 -3.84
CA THR A 33 -4.10 -1.01 -3.59
C THR A 33 -4.59 0.32 -3.02
N THR A 34 -3.89 0.90 -2.04
CA THR A 34 -4.28 2.19 -1.42
C THR A 34 -4.25 3.36 -2.41
N VAL A 35 -3.32 3.38 -3.36
CA VAL A 35 -3.29 4.42 -4.41
C VAL A 35 -4.45 4.22 -5.38
N LEU A 36 -4.59 3.01 -5.93
CA LEU A 36 -5.63 2.69 -6.92
C LEU A 36 -7.05 2.85 -6.34
N THR A 37 -7.31 2.40 -5.10
CA THR A 37 -8.63 2.57 -4.49
C THR A 37 -8.93 4.01 -4.09
N LYS A 38 -7.92 4.85 -3.83
CA LYS A 38 -8.11 6.31 -3.66
C LYS A 38 -8.47 6.99 -4.97
N GLU A 39 -7.87 6.56 -6.08
CA GLU A 39 -8.28 7.00 -7.42
C GLU A 39 -9.73 6.56 -7.71
N GLU A 40 -10.16 5.36 -7.29
CA GLU A 40 -11.55 4.90 -7.41
C GLU A 40 -12.56 5.57 -6.46
N THR A 41 -12.15 5.98 -5.24
CA THR A 41 -13.08 6.54 -4.22
C THR A 41 -13.27 8.05 -4.28
N ASN A 42 -12.44 8.78 -5.03
CA ASN A 42 -12.72 10.21 -5.31
C ASN A 42 -14.06 10.41 -6.05
N ASP A 43 -14.63 9.37 -6.67
CA ASP A 43 -15.91 9.41 -7.39
C ASP A 43 -17.11 8.72 -6.67
N LYS A 44 -16.98 8.22 -5.43
CA LYS A 44 -18.10 7.47 -4.77
C LYS A 44 -18.36 7.77 -3.28
N THR A 45 -19.61 8.14 -3.00
CA THR A 45 -20.17 8.69 -1.74
C THR A 45 -20.91 7.64 -0.86
N GLU A 46 -20.93 7.82 0.48
CA GLU A 46 -21.97 7.39 1.48
C GLU A 46 -22.24 5.86 1.75
N ILE A 47 -22.91 5.35 2.82
CA ILE A 47 -23.51 5.85 4.10
C ILE A 47 -23.38 4.77 5.24
N ASN A 48 -23.28 5.18 6.55
CA ASN A 48 -23.85 4.56 7.81
C ASN A 48 -23.69 3.03 8.16
N THR A 49 -23.81 2.51 9.41
CA THR A 49 -24.08 3.00 10.79
C THR A 49 -23.70 1.94 11.87
N ARG A 50 -23.18 2.38 13.05
CA ARG A 50 -23.47 1.93 14.46
C ARG A 50 -23.27 0.44 14.87
N SER A 51 -23.07 0.09 16.14
CA SER A 51 -23.36 0.78 17.43
C SER A 51 -22.25 0.57 18.47
#